data_AF-A0A8H9W9E4-F1
#
_entry.id   AF-A0A8H9W9E4-F1
#
_cell.length_a   1.000
_cell.length_b   1.000
_cell.length_c   1.000
_cell.angle_alpha   90.00
_cell.angle_beta   90.00
_cell.angle_gamma   90.00
#
_symmetry.space_group_name_H-M   'P 1'
#
loop_
_entity.id
_entity.type
_entity.pdbx_description
1 polymer ?
#
loop_
_entity_poly.entity_id
_entity_poly.type
_entity_poly.pdbx_seq_one_letter_code
_entity_poly.pdbx_strand_id
1 'polypeptide(L)'
;MSEKWKELGETFRKKREERRITLLDASLFTNINPSKLKRIEEGDLKGLDAEVYIKSYIKRYSEFLELSPDEMLKLYEEGKEEVAEEVEEKKPRKKKEKEKTRDLVMFFFLIAGLVLLLFSVMENVKLRQTPPAYLVAPEGTIVNGKSVSGEIPLQEGKYTVESGSDVVLKTASEEWKVKIRKFEVGVSWEK
;
A
#
# COMPACT_ATOMS: atom_id res chain seq x y z
N MET A 1 -5.23 0.98 36.86
CA MET A 1 -3.99 1.67 37.29
C MET A 1 -3.29 0.69 38.20
N SER A 2 -1.98 0.47 38.06
CA SER A 2 -1.28 -0.51 38.90
C SER A 2 -1.23 -0.06 40.35
N GLU A 3 -1.45 -0.99 41.28
CA GLU A 3 -1.29 -0.72 42.72
C GLU A 3 0.20 -0.60 43.08
N LYS A 4 1.06 -1.39 42.43
CA LYS A 4 2.53 -1.31 42.60
C LYS A 4 3.10 0.06 42.20
N TRP A 5 2.58 0.69 41.16
CA TRP A 5 3.00 2.04 40.79
C TRP A 5 2.58 3.10 41.81
N LYS A 6 1.44 2.92 42.49
CA LYS A 6 1.05 3.79 43.60
C LYS A 6 1.97 3.60 44.80
N GLU A 7 2.27 2.35 45.17
CA GLU A 7 3.20 2.02 46.25
C GLU A 7 4.59 2.66 46.04
N LEU A 8 5.10 2.56 44.81
CA LEU A 8 6.34 3.23 44.39
C LEU A 8 6.25 4.75 44.55
N GLY A 9 5.16 5.35 44.07
CA GLY A 9 4.94 6.80 44.15
C GLY A 9 4.84 7.31 45.59
N GLU A 10 4.10 6.59 46.44
CA GLU A 10 3.97 6.90 47.87
C GLU A 10 5.30 6.78 48.61
N THR A 11 6.12 5.79 48.27
CA THR A 11 7.46 5.63 48.84
C THR A 11 8.34 6.84 48.52
N PHE A 12 8.34 7.30 47.26
CA PHE A 12 9.07 8.51 46.88
C PHE A 12 8.55 9.76 47.60
N ARG A 13 7.23 9.97 47.62
CA ARG A 13 6.60 11.13 48.28
C ARG A 13 6.97 11.17 49.76
N LYS A 14 6.79 10.05 50.46
CA LYS A 14 7.08 9.93 51.88
C LYS A 14 8.55 10.25 52.16
N LYS A 15 9.48 9.66 51.41
CA LYS A 15 10.91 9.90 51.62
C LYS A 15 11.31 11.35 51.33
N ARG A 16 10.71 11.98 50.31
CA ARG A 16 10.93 13.40 50.00
C ARG A 16 10.42 14.29 51.15
N GLU A 17 9.23 14.03 51.65
CA GLU A 17 8.58 14.83 52.70
C GLU A 17 9.25 14.66 54.06
N GLU A 18 9.72 13.46 54.40
CA GLU A 18 10.55 13.20 55.58
C GLU A 18 11.81 14.07 55.60
N ARG A 19 12.40 14.30 54.43
CA ARG A 19 13.57 15.19 54.25
C ARG A 19 13.20 16.67 54.09
N ARG A 20 11.91 17.02 54.10
CA ARG A 20 11.37 18.38 53.88
C ARG A 20 11.81 19.00 52.55
N ILE A 21 11.95 18.18 51.51
CA ILE A 21 12.36 18.61 50.17
C ILE A 21 11.11 18.95 49.35
N THR A 22 11.10 20.08 48.64
CA THR A 22 10.00 20.39 47.72
C THR A 22 10.19 19.68 46.38
N LEU A 23 9.12 19.51 45.60
CA LEU A 23 9.24 18.98 44.22
C LEU A 23 10.15 19.85 43.33
N LEU A 24 10.19 21.17 43.60
CA LEU A 24 11.08 22.08 42.88
C LEU A 24 12.55 21.84 43.25
N ASP A 25 12.86 21.67 44.53
CA ASP A 25 14.23 21.37 44.98
C ASP A 25 14.69 20.02 44.43
N ALA A 26 13.85 18.98 44.54
CA ALA A 26 14.13 17.68 43.96
C ALA A 26 14.38 17.76 42.44
N SER A 27 13.63 18.61 41.73
CA SER A 27 13.80 18.85 40.30
C SER A 27 15.17 19.45 39.97
N LEU A 28 15.68 20.38 40.79
CA LEU A 28 16.99 21.01 40.57
C LEU A 28 18.14 20.00 40.66
N PHE A 29 18.09 19.08 41.63
CA PHE A 29 19.14 18.06 41.79
C PHE A 29 19.02 16.91 40.80
N THR A 30 17.78 16.48 40.52
CA THR A 30 17.53 15.35 39.62
C THR A 30 17.43 15.76 38.16
N ASN A 31 17.36 17.05 37.82
CA ASN A 31 17.07 17.52 36.45
C ASN A 31 15.84 16.79 35.82
N ILE A 32 14.82 16.52 36.63
CA ILE A 32 13.54 15.96 36.22
C ILE A 32 12.48 17.03 36.46
N ASN A 33 11.66 17.34 35.46
CA ASN A 33 10.62 18.37 35.60
C ASN A 33 9.70 18.10 36.83
N PRO A 34 9.34 19.12 37.64
CA PRO A 34 8.52 18.92 38.84
C PRO A 34 7.17 18.24 38.55
N SER A 35 6.58 18.49 37.38
CA SER A 35 5.34 17.85 36.92
C SER A 35 5.52 16.34 36.72
N LYS A 36 6.69 15.91 36.21
CA LYS A 36 7.02 14.48 36.06
C LYS A 36 7.24 13.82 37.42
N LEU A 37 7.95 14.49 38.33
CA LEU A 37 8.13 14.00 39.71
C LEU A 37 6.78 13.83 40.42
N LYS A 38 5.88 14.81 40.28
CA LYS A 38 4.52 14.74 40.82
C LYS A 38 3.76 13.52 40.29
N ARG A 39 3.77 13.30 38.98
CA ARG A 39 3.12 12.13 38.35
C ARG A 39 3.73 10.80 38.81
N ILE A 40 5.05 10.76 39.01
CA ILE A 40 5.73 9.59 39.59
C ILE A 40 5.22 9.34 41.01
N GLU A 41 5.13 10.36 41.85
CA GLU A 41 4.59 10.25 43.21
C GLU A 41 3.10 9.88 43.26
N GLU A 42 2.34 10.16 42.20
CA GLU A 42 0.93 9.78 42.06
C GLU A 42 0.74 8.37 41.44
N GLY A 43 1.82 7.70 41.04
CA GLY A 43 1.78 6.42 40.34
C GLY A 43 1.27 6.49 38.90
N ASP A 44 1.10 7.70 38.35
CA ASP A 44 0.66 7.93 36.97
C ASP A 44 1.84 7.89 36.00
N LEU A 45 2.38 6.69 35.80
CA LEU A 45 3.50 6.44 34.89
C LEU A 45 3.05 6.16 33.45
N LYS A 46 1.73 5.98 33.24
CA LYS A 46 1.18 5.64 31.93
C LYS A 46 1.29 6.84 30.97
N GLY A 47 2.01 6.66 29.87
CA GLY A 47 2.24 7.74 28.92
C GLY A 47 3.00 8.94 29.50
N LEU A 48 3.77 8.72 30.57
CA LEU A 48 4.62 9.75 31.16
C LEU A 48 5.77 10.14 30.22
N ASP A 49 6.45 9.14 29.65
CA ASP A 49 7.51 9.27 28.66
C ASP A 49 7.81 7.89 28.02
N ALA A 50 8.86 7.79 27.19
CA ALA A 50 9.41 6.50 26.78
C ALA A 50 9.96 5.73 28.00
N GLU A 51 9.81 4.41 27.98
CA GLU A 51 10.15 3.53 29.12
C GLU A 51 11.58 3.71 29.64
N VAL A 52 12.54 3.90 28.73
CA VAL A 52 13.95 4.13 29.08
C VAL A 52 14.11 5.38 29.96
N TYR A 53 13.35 6.45 29.68
CA TYR A 53 13.37 7.66 30.48
C TYR A 53 12.66 7.48 31.82
N ILE A 54 11.54 6.76 31.87
CA ILE A 54 10.85 6.47 33.14
C ILE A 54 11.78 5.73 34.10
N LYS A 55 12.46 4.67 33.62
CA LYS A 55 13.46 3.94 34.42
C LYS A 55 14.61 4.84 34.88
N SER A 56 15.08 5.73 34.01
CA SER A 56 16.09 6.72 34.37
C SER A 56 15.60 7.68 35.46
N TYR A 57 14.35 8.14 35.39
CA TYR A 57 13.76 9.01 36.41
C TYR A 57 13.66 8.31 37.76
N ILE A 58 13.15 7.08 37.79
CA ILE A 58 13.05 6.26 38.99
C ILE A 58 14.44 6.07 39.61
N LYS A 59 15.44 5.70 38.81
CA LYS A 59 16.82 5.51 39.28
C LYS A 59 17.38 6.79 39.90
N ARG A 60 17.38 7.89 39.16
CA ARG A 60 17.94 9.18 39.62
C ARG A 60 17.23 9.72 40.85
N TYR A 61 15.91 9.52 40.92
CA TYR A 61 15.13 9.99 42.07
C TYR A 61 15.35 9.11 43.30
N SER A 62 15.54 7.80 43.12
CA SER A 62 15.94 6.87 44.18
C SER A 62 17.30 7.24 44.74
N GLU A 63 18.30 7.47 43.88
CA GLU A 63 19.64 7.90 44.27
C GLU A 63 19.59 9.22 45.06
N PHE A 64 18.82 10.20 44.61
CA PHE A 64 18.66 11.48 45.30
C PHE A 64 17.99 11.35 46.68
N LEU A 65 17.02 10.44 46.83
CA LEU A 65 16.30 10.21 48.09
C LEU A 65 16.96 9.16 49.00
N GLU A 66 18.11 8.62 48.57
CA GLU A 66 18.83 7.48 49.17
C GLU A 66 17.90 6.29 49.41
N LEU A 67 17.12 5.95 48.39
CA LEU A 67 16.37 4.71 48.29
C LEU A 67 17.13 3.73 47.39
N SER A 68 16.87 2.43 47.55
CA SER A 68 17.45 1.41 46.68
C SER A 68 16.89 1.54 45.26
N PRO A 69 17.71 1.88 44.24
CA PRO A 69 17.21 1.99 42.88
C PRO A 69 16.69 0.67 42.32
N ASP A 70 17.29 -0.45 42.73
CA ASP A 70 16.92 -1.79 42.28
C ASP A 70 15.53 -2.18 42.82
N GLU A 71 15.22 -1.86 44.08
CA GLU A 71 13.90 -2.10 44.66
C GLU A 71 12.82 -1.24 43.98
N MET A 72 13.11 0.04 43.73
CA MET A 72 12.16 0.93 43.06
C MET A 72 11.94 0.55 41.60
N LEU A 73 12.98 0.11 40.89
CA LEU A 73 12.84 -0.42 39.54
C LEU A 73 12.06 -1.73 39.53
N LYS A 74 12.23 -2.59 40.54
CA LYS A 74 11.45 -3.81 40.67
C LYS A 74 9.95 -3.52 40.84
N LEU A 75 9.58 -2.58 41.72
CA LEU A 75 8.18 -2.15 41.88
C LEU A 75 7.59 -1.60 40.57
N TYR A 76 8.40 -0.89 39.78
CA TYR A 76 7.98 -0.42 38.47
C TYR A 76 7.67 -1.57 37.49
N GLU A 77 8.52 -2.60 37.43
CA GLU A 77 8.29 -3.77 36.58
C GLU A 77 7.09 -4.60 37.04
N GLU A 78 6.95 -4.85 38.35
CA GLU A 78 5.79 -5.56 38.92
C GLU A 78 4.48 -4.85 38.53
N GLY A 79 4.44 -3.51 38.62
CA GLY A 79 3.26 -2.76 38.20
C GLY A 79 3.02 -2.71 36.70
N LYS A 80 4.07 -2.91 35.89
CA LYS A 80 3.94 -3.03 34.45
C LYS A 80 3.29 -4.36 34.07
N GLU A 81 3.65 -5.45 34.75
CA GLU A 81 3.05 -6.77 34.59
C GLU A 81 1.55 -6.74 34.97
N GLU A 82 1.18 -6.12 36.09
CA GLU A 82 -0.23 -5.93 36.48
C GLU A 82 -1.07 -5.22 35.40
N VAL A 83 -0.51 -4.16 34.80
CA VAL A 83 -1.18 -3.42 33.71
C VAL A 83 -1.24 -4.25 32.43
N ALA A 84 -0.26 -5.12 32.17
CA ALA A 84 -0.26 -6.00 31.02
C ALA A 84 -1.34 -7.10 31.16
N GLU A 85 -1.43 -7.73 32.33
CA GLU A 85 -2.44 -8.76 32.65
C GLU A 85 -3.87 -8.19 32.62
N GLU A 86 -4.11 -7.00 33.20
CA GLU A 86 -5.42 -6.34 33.16
C GLU A 86 -5.84 -5.99 31.72
N VAL A 87 -4.87 -5.71 30.85
CA VAL A 87 -5.11 -5.38 29.43
C VAL A 87 -5.34 -6.63 28.58
N GLU A 88 -4.81 -7.80 28.95
CA GLU A 88 -5.10 -9.06 28.27
C GLU A 88 -6.51 -9.57 28.58
N GLU A 89 -7.01 -9.42 29.80
CA GLU A 89 -8.38 -9.82 30.15
C GLU A 89 -9.45 -8.89 29.55
N LYS A 90 -9.15 -7.59 29.32
CA LYS A 90 -10.14 -6.58 28.91
C LYS A 90 -10.10 -6.16 27.43
N LYS A 91 -9.25 -6.74 26.58
CA LYS A 91 -9.22 -6.37 25.15
C LYS A 91 -10.26 -7.13 24.32
N PRO A 92 -11.21 -6.46 23.65
CA PRO A 92 -11.77 -7.03 22.44
C PRO A 92 -10.65 -7.10 21.40
N ARG A 93 -10.52 -8.25 20.72
CA ARG A 93 -9.59 -8.50 19.60
C ARG A 93 -9.82 -7.49 18.45
N LYS A 94 -9.33 -6.25 18.54
CA LYS A 94 -9.47 -5.22 17.48
C LYS A 94 -8.18 -4.91 16.72
N LYS A 95 -7.10 -5.68 16.89
CA LYS A 95 -5.88 -5.52 16.07
C LYS A 95 -5.81 -6.43 14.83
N LYS A 96 -6.67 -7.46 14.71
CA LYS A 96 -6.66 -8.38 13.54
C LYS A 96 -7.50 -7.91 12.36
N GLU A 97 -8.33 -6.89 12.53
CA GLU A 97 -9.28 -6.46 11.50
C GLU A 97 -8.63 -5.55 10.43
N LYS A 98 -7.72 -4.66 10.86
CA LYS A 98 -7.07 -3.68 9.96
C LYS A 98 -6.10 -4.32 8.95
N GLU A 99 -5.39 -5.38 9.32
CA GLU A 99 -4.50 -6.10 8.39
C GLU A 99 -5.32 -6.87 7.36
N LYS A 100 -6.39 -7.55 7.79
CA LYS A 100 -7.25 -8.34 6.89
C LYS A 100 -7.97 -7.46 5.86
N THR A 101 -8.40 -6.25 6.22
CA THR A 101 -9.00 -5.30 5.27
C THR A 101 -7.99 -4.74 4.28
N ARG A 102 -6.76 -4.46 4.72
CA ARG A 102 -5.70 -3.96 3.83
C ARG A 102 -5.33 -5.01 2.78
N ASP A 103 -5.17 -6.26 3.19
CA ASP A 103 -4.78 -7.34 2.29
C ASP A 103 -5.90 -7.67 1.30
N LEU A 104 -7.17 -7.59 1.72
CA LEU A 104 -8.32 -7.76 0.82
C LEU A 104 -8.41 -6.63 -0.21
N VAL A 105 -8.17 -5.38 0.19
CA VAL A 105 -8.15 -4.24 -0.72
C VAL A 105 -7.00 -4.34 -1.71
N MET A 106 -5.79 -4.72 -1.26
CA MET A 106 -4.65 -4.96 -2.16
C MET A 106 -4.93 -6.10 -3.15
N PHE A 107 -5.56 -7.18 -2.69
CA PHE A 107 -5.95 -8.30 -3.55
C PHE A 107 -6.99 -7.90 -4.60
N PHE A 108 -7.98 -7.08 -4.22
CA PHE A 108 -8.95 -6.53 -5.17
C PHE A 108 -8.27 -5.69 -6.26
N PHE A 109 -7.33 -4.82 -5.92
CA PHE A 109 -6.59 -4.03 -6.92
C PHE A 109 -5.71 -4.90 -7.82
N LEU A 110 -5.10 -5.97 -7.29
CA LEU A 110 -4.36 -6.94 -8.10
C LEU A 110 -5.26 -7.66 -9.11
N ILE A 111 -6.43 -8.13 -8.70
CA ILE A 111 -7.40 -8.76 -9.60
C ILE A 111 -7.88 -7.76 -10.65
N ALA A 112 -8.26 -6.55 -10.24
CA ALA A 112 -8.72 -5.52 -11.16
C ALA A 112 -7.64 -5.18 -12.20
N GLY A 113 -6.38 -5.03 -11.77
CA GLY A 113 -5.24 -4.82 -12.66
C GLY A 113 -5.03 -5.98 -13.64
N LEU A 114 -5.13 -7.22 -13.20
CA LEU A 114 -5.02 -8.40 -14.06
C LEU A 114 -6.16 -8.46 -15.09
N VAL A 115 -7.39 -8.16 -14.69
CA VAL A 115 -8.55 -8.12 -15.59
C VAL A 115 -8.37 -7.04 -16.67
N LEU A 116 -7.94 -5.84 -16.27
CA LEU A 116 -7.66 -4.75 -17.23
C LEU A 116 -6.51 -5.11 -18.17
N LEU A 117 -5.47 -5.79 -17.69
CA LEU A 117 -4.36 -6.26 -18.51
C LEU A 117 -4.84 -7.30 -19.53
N LEU A 118 -5.60 -8.30 -19.10
CA LEU A 118 -6.15 -9.32 -19.99
C LEU A 118 -7.07 -8.69 -21.03
N PHE A 119 -7.93 -7.75 -20.62
CA PHE A 119 -8.80 -7.00 -21.53
C PHE A 119 -7.99 -6.23 -22.58
N SER A 120 -6.96 -5.49 -22.16
CA SER A 120 -6.07 -4.75 -23.07
C SER A 120 -5.34 -5.67 -24.05
N VAL A 121 -4.85 -6.83 -23.59
CA VAL A 121 -4.22 -7.82 -24.47
C VAL A 121 -5.24 -8.36 -25.48
N MET A 122 -6.46 -8.67 -25.04
CA MET A 122 -7.52 -9.15 -25.94
C MET A 122 -7.90 -8.11 -26.98
N GLU A 123 -8.04 -6.83 -26.60
CA GLU A 123 -8.27 -5.74 -27.56
C GLU A 123 -7.11 -5.58 -28.53
N ASN A 124 -5.87 -5.65 -28.05
CA ASN A 124 -4.68 -5.56 -28.89
C ASN A 124 -4.63 -6.70 -29.93
N VAL A 125 -4.97 -7.92 -29.53
CA VAL A 125 -5.03 -9.07 -30.45
C VAL A 125 -6.14 -8.87 -31.49
N LYS A 126 -7.32 -8.38 -31.09
CA LYS A 126 -8.42 -8.09 -32.03
C LYS A 126 -8.01 -7.04 -33.08
N LEU A 127 -7.36 -5.96 -32.65
CA LEU A 127 -6.88 -4.90 -33.56
C LEU A 127 -5.84 -5.41 -34.56
N ARG A 128 -4.99 -6.35 -34.17
CA ARG A 128 -4.04 -6.99 -35.09
C ARG A 128 -4.70 -7.96 -36.08
N GLN A 129 -5.84 -8.53 -35.73
CA GLN A 129 -6.57 -9.47 -36.57
C GLN A 129 -7.50 -8.78 -37.56
N THR A 130 -8.01 -7.58 -37.25
CA THR A 130 -8.86 -6.81 -38.17
C THR A 130 -8.07 -6.37 -39.41
N PRO A 131 -8.44 -6.81 -40.62
CA PRO A 131 -7.76 -6.41 -41.84
C PRO A 131 -7.87 -4.89 -42.06
N PRO A 132 -6.76 -4.19 -42.36
CA PRO A 132 -6.77 -2.75 -42.63
C PRO A 132 -7.50 -2.39 -43.93
N ALA A 133 -7.59 -3.32 -44.89
CA ALA A 133 -8.28 -3.10 -46.16
C ALA A 133 -8.96 -4.38 -46.67
N TYR A 134 -9.87 -4.21 -47.61
CA TYR A 134 -10.60 -5.25 -48.31
C TYR A 134 -10.55 -4.99 -49.82
N LEU A 135 -10.49 -6.06 -50.61
CA LEU A 135 -10.64 -6.04 -52.06
C LEU A 135 -11.95 -6.74 -52.42
N VAL A 136 -12.88 -6.01 -53.03
CA VAL A 136 -14.08 -6.60 -53.64
C VAL A 136 -13.72 -6.98 -55.07
N ALA A 137 -13.59 -8.28 -55.29
CA ALA A 137 -13.11 -8.88 -56.52
C ALA A 137 -14.27 -9.57 -57.29
N PRO A 138 -14.54 -9.20 -58.55
CA PRO A 138 -15.42 -9.97 -59.42
C PRO A 138 -14.80 -11.32 -59.79
N GLU A 139 -15.61 -12.24 -60.32
CA GLU A 139 -15.15 -13.55 -60.76
C GLU A 139 -14.01 -13.45 -61.79
N GLY A 140 -13.00 -14.31 -61.63
CA GLY A 140 -11.81 -14.33 -62.51
C GLY A 140 -10.73 -13.31 -62.13
N THR A 141 -10.85 -12.63 -60.99
CA THR A 141 -9.76 -11.77 -60.47
C THR A 141 -8.63 -12.63 -59.90
N ILE A 142 -7.39 -12.29 -60.24
CA ILE A 142 -6.19 -12.98 -59.77
C ILE A 142 -5.44 -12.06 -58.81
N VAL A 143 -5.17 -12.54 -57.60
CA VAL A 143 -4.36 -11.83 -56.60
C VAL A 143 -3.16 -12.70 -56.24
N ASN A 144 -1.95 -12.18 -56.44
CA ASN A 144 -0.69 -12.91 -56.22
C ASN A 144 -0.68 -14.31 -56.89
N GLY A 145 -1.24 -14.41 -58.10
CA GLY A 145 -1.34 -15.66 -58.85
C GLY A 145 -2.46 -16.62 -58.43
N LYS A 146 -3.31 -16.26 -57.45
CA LYS A 146 -4.46 -17.06 -57.02
C LYS A 146 -5.77 -16.44 -57.49
N SER A 147 -6.65 -17.23 -58.10
CA SER A 147 -8.01 -16.79 -58.45
C SER A 147 -8.83 -16.58 -57.19
N VAL A 148 -9.42 -15.40 -57.06
CA VAL A 148 -10.25 -14.99 -55.92
C VAL A 148 -11.52 -14.31 -56.42
N SER A 149 -12.57 -14.34 -55.61
CA SER A 149 -13.83 -13.65 -55.89
C SER A 149 -14.52 -13.30 -54.57
N GLY A 150 -15.35 -12.26 -54.58
CA GLY A 150 -16.00 -11.72 -53.39
C GLY A 150 -15.11 -10.74 -52.63
N GLU A 151 -15.39 -10.55 -51.35
CA GLU A 151 -14.68 -9.62 -50.48
C GLU A 151 -13.48 -10.30 -49.81
N ILE A 152 -12.27 -9.86 -50.18
CA ILE A 152 -11.01 -10.46 -49.75
C ILE A 152 -10.32 -9.54 -48.75
N PRO A 153 -10.03 -9.99 -47.51
CA PRO A 153 -9.29 -9.20 -46.56
C PRO A 153 -7.81 -9.06 -46.99
N LEU A 154 -7.31 -7.83 -46.98
CA LEU A 154 -5.91 -7.51 -47.24
C LEU A 154 -5.24 -7.11 -45.93
N GLN A 155 -4.18 -7.84 -45.57
CA GLN A 155 -3.31 -7.55 -44.43
C GLN A 155 -2.15 -6.65 -44.86
N GLU A 156 -1.35 -6.19 -43.91
CA GLU A 156 -0.14 -5.42 -44.22
C GLU A 156 0.80 -6.22 -45.14
N GLY A 157 1.15 -5.65 -46.29
CA GLY A 157 1.87 -6.35 -47.34
C GLY A 157 1.64 -5.78 -48.74
N LYS A 158 2.20 -6.46 -49.75
CA LYS A 158 2.07 -6.08 -51.16
C LYS A 158 1.30 -7.15 -51.93
N TYR A 159 0.39 -6.72 -52.77
CA TYR A 159 -0.46 -7.59 -53.57
C TYR A 159 -0.47 -7.15 -55.04
N THR A 160 -0.23 -8.09 -55.95
CA THR A 160 -0.42 -7.89 -57.39
C THR A 160 -1.82 -8.35 -57.76
N VAL A 161 -2.65 -7.43 -58.26
CA VAL A 161 -4.04 -7.68 -58.63
C VAL A 161 -4.18 -7.60 -60.15
N GLU A 162 -4.77 -8.63 -60.75
CA GLU A 162 -5.13 -8.68 -62.16
C GLU A 162 -6.62 -8.97 -62.30
N SER A 163 -7.37 -8.08 -62.95
CA SER A 163 -8.81 -8.26 -63.17
C SER A 163 -9.24 -7.76 -64.55
N GLY A 164 -10.15 -8.51 -65.18
CA GLY A 164 -10.79 -8.10 -66.43
C GLY A 164 -11.92 -7.07 -66.25
N SER A 165 -12.33 -6.82 -65.01
CA SER A 165 -13.43 -5.93 -64.63
C SER A 165 -13.00 -4.92 -63.57
N ASP A 166 -13.84 -3.91 -63.30
CA ASP A 166 -13.59 -2.96 -62.23
C ASP A 166 -13.55 -3.68 -60.86
N VAL A 167 -12.56 -3.35 -60.04
CA VAL A 167 -12.44 -3.83 -58.66
C VAL A 167 -12.59 -2.68 -57.67
N VAL A 168 -12.92 -3.00 -56.41
CA VAL A 168 -13.05 -1.99 -55.36
C VAL A 168 -12.09 -2.30 -54.22
N LEU A 169 -11.25 -1.33 -53.86
CA LEU A 169 -10.46 -1.36 -52.64
C LEU A 169 -11.19 -0.56 -51.56
N LYS A 170 -11.32 -1.12 -50.37
CA LYS A 170 -12.08 -0.52 -49.27
C LYS A 170 -11.30 -0.57 -47.97
N THR A 171 -11.26 0.53 -47.23
CA THR A 171 -10.78 0.59 -45.85
C THR A 171 -11.96 0.87 -44.92
N ALA A 172 -11.69 1.08 -43.63
CA ALA A 172 -12.74 1.49 -42.68
C ALA A 172 -13.34 2.87 -43.02
N SER A 173 -12.60 3.74 -43.69
CA SER A 173 -12.98 5.15 -43.93
C SER A 173 -13.22 5.49 -45.39
N GLU A 174 -12.63 4.75 -46.33
CA GLU A 174 -12.58 5.14 -47.74
C GLU A 174 -12.80 3.94 -48.67
N GLU A 175 -13.25 4.25 -49.89
CA GLU A 175 -13.49 3.27 -50.93
C GLU A 175 -13.01 3.81 -52.28
N TRP A 176 -12.23 3.00 -53.00
CA TRP A 176 -11.67 3.35 -54.31
C TRP A 176 -12.06 2.32 -55.34
N LYS A 177 -12.70 2.78 -56.43
CA LYS A 177 -12.97 1.96 -57.60
C LYS A 177 -11.78 2.01 -58.56
N VAL A 178 -11.16 0.86 -58.80
CA VAL A 178 -9.99 0.73 -59.67
C VAL A 178 -10.39 0.05 -60.98
N LYS A 179 -10.17 0.73 -62.10
CA LYS A 179 -10.52 0.24 -63.46
C LYS A 179 -9.30 -0.25 -64.25
N ILE A 180 -8.21 -0.55 -63.55
CA ILE A 180 -6.93 -0.92 -64.15
C ILE A 180 -6.84 -2.44 -64.20
N ARG A 181 -6.43 -2.99 -65.35
CA ARG A 181 -6.36 -4.44 -65.56
C ARG A 181 -5.33 -5.15 -64.69
N LYS A 182 -4.19 -4.51 -64.40
CA LYS A 182 -3.09 -5.04 -63.59
C LYS A 182 -2.44 -3.93 -62.80
N PHE A 183 -2.35 -4.09 -61.48
CA PHE A 183 -1.73 -3.11 -60.58
C PHE A 183 -1.17 -3.77 -59.31
N GLU A 184 -0.29 -3.06 -58.60
CA GLU A 184 0.20 -3.46 -57.27
C GLU A 184 -0.49 -2.59 -56.21
N VAL A 185 -0.98 -3.20 -55.13
CA VAL A 185 -1.48 -2.51 -53.94
C VAL A 185 -0.60 -2.85 -52.75
N GLY A 186 -0.07 -1.79 -52.11
CA GLY A 186 0.62 -1.88 -50.83
C GLY A 186 -0.33 -1.49 -49.70
N VAL A 187 -0.38 -2.31 -48.66
CA VAL A 187 -1.18 -2.08 -47.46
C VAL A 187 -0.21 -1.96 -46.30
N SER A 188 -0.29 -0.87 -45.55
CA SER A 188 0.55 -0.61 -44.37
C SER A 188 -0.21 0.22 -43.34
N TRP A 189 0.09 0.02 -42.06
CA TRP A 189 -0.41 0.91 -41.02
C TRP A 189 0.34 2.25 -41.06
N GLU A 190 -0.38 3.36 -40.97
CA GLU A 190 0.23 4.67 -40.75
C GLU A 190 0.88 4.66 -39.36
N LYS A 191 2.18 4.94 -39.29
CA LYS A 191 3.00 4.87 -38.07
C LYS A 191 2.92 6.15 -37.25
#